data_AF-A0AAN7TEV2-F1
#
_entry.id   AF-A0AAN7TEV2-F1
#
_cell.length_a   1.000
_cell.length_b   1.000
_cell.length_c   1.000
_cell.angle_alpha   90.00
_cell.angle_beta   90.00
_cell.angle_gamma   90.00
#
_symmetry.space_group_name_H-M   'P 1'
#
loop_
_entity.id
_entity.type
_entity.pdbx_description
1 polymer ?
#
loop_
_entity_poly.entity_id
_entity_poly.type
_entity_poly.pdbx_seq_one_letter_code
_entity_poly.pdbx_strand_id
1 'polypeptide(L)'
;MVNPFQHIEEAVVQFGAGDSVLGITEVEHEVFVAVTCRFDLATSKARPGSAAAWKVDMNVWVADKQNAVTLVANLTDIGLPDGVVALNGSNSVLIADAAKALIWKLDTISGDYTIILEDDILFPSNPQLPQLPLGVDGLHILNDYLYFTNLGDNILCRVAVDNAGNPTDEIDLIATMPFPDNFALTANGTAYVVGANQLYRVSPAGEIDVLARGLNSTLLEGATSAHFRRTPKYDGVLYIGRVTANGPRVRG
;
A
#
# COMPACT_ATOMS: atom_id res chain seq x y z
N MET A 1 -7.55 -12.14 9.97
CA MET A 1 -6.44 -13.02 10.36
C MET A 1 -6.42 -14.16 9.37
N VAL A 2 -5.25 -14.47 8.82
CA VAL A 2 -5.09 -15.56 7.85
C VAL A 2 -4.12 -16.55 8.45
N ASN A 3 -4.50 -17.81 8.53
CA ASN A 3 -3.56 -18.90 8.78
C ASN A 3 -3.28 -19.60 7.44
N PRO A 4 -2.17 -19.26 6.76
CA PRO A 4 -1.86 -19.79 5.44
C PRO A 4 -1.55 -21.29 5.46
N PHE A 5 -1.23 -21.88 6.62
CA PHE A 5 -0.93 -23.31 6.75
C PHE A 5 -2.19 -24.16 6.91
N GLN A 6 -3.23 -23.59 7.49
CA GLN A 6 -4.51 -24.26 7.69
C GLN A 6 -5.57 -23.84 6.67
N HIS A 7 -5.25 -22.87 5.81
CA HIS A 7 -6.17 -22.29 4.83
C HIS A 7 -7.46 -21.76 5.47
N ILE A 8 -7.34 -21.19 6.67
CA ILE A 8 -8.45 -20.54 7.38
C ILE A 8 -8.21 -19.04 7.42
N GLU A 9 -9.31 -18.30 7.32
CA GLU A 9 -9.35 -16.86 7.49
C GLU A 9 -10.49 -16.48 8.40
N GLU A 10 -10.27 -15.42 9.17
CA GLU A 10 -11.24 -14.87 10.10
C GLU A 10 -11.22 -13.34 9.97
N ALA A 11 -12.40 -12.72 9.89
CA ALA A 11 -12.50 -11.26 9.90
C ALA A 11 -12.06 -10.74 11.27
N VAL A 12 -11.09 -9.82 11.29
CA VAL A 12 -10.60 -9.21 12.54
C VAL A 12 -11.34 -7.93 12.84
N VAL A 13 -11.52 -7.10 11.81
CA VAL A 13 -12.27 -5.85 11.84
C VAL A 13 -13.13 -5.80 10.60
N GLN A 14 -14.37 -5.33 10.75
CA GLN A 14 -15.21 -4.91 9.65
C GLN A 14 -15.50 -3.41 9.79
N PHE A 15 -15.02 -2.63 8.83
CA PHE A 15 -15.32 -1.21 8.72
C PHE A 15 -16.74 -0.98 8.20
N GLY A 16 -17.19 0.27 8.16
CA GLY A 16 -18.54 0.63 7.75
C GLY A 16 -18.91 0.05 6.38
N ALA A 17 -20.21 -0.22 6.17
CA ALA A 17 -20.68 -0.72 4.88
C ALA A 17 -20.30 0.26 3.75
N GLY A 18 -19.57 -0.25 2.75
CA GLY A 18 -19.07 0.52 1.61
C GLY A 18 -17.68 1.10 1.80
N ASP A 19 -17.08 0.99 2.99
CA ASP A 19 -15.68 1.36 3.19
C ASP A 19 -14.77 0.23 2.70
N SER A 20 -13.77 0.60 1.91
CA SER A 20 -12.69 -0.27 1.46
C SER A 20 -11.42 0.07 2.23
N VAL A 21 -10.72 -0.94 2.75
CA VAL A 21 -9.37 -0.78 3.30
C VAL A 21 -8.40 -0.91 2.13
N LEU A 22 -7.64 0.15 1.85
CA LEU A 22 -6.70 0.17 0.72
C LEU A 22 -5.25 0.03 1.20
N GLY A 23 -4.89 0.72 2.28
CA GLY A 23 -3.57 0.60 2.89
C GLY A 23 -3.61 0.21 4.36
N ILE A 24 -2.58 -0.51 4.79
CA ILE A 24 -2.32 -0.81 6.19
C ILE A 24 -0.82 -0.90 6.43
N THR A 25 -0.38 -0.36 7.57
CA THR A 25 1.02 -0.47 8.02
C THR A 25 1.08 -0.77 9.51
N GLU A 26 2.12 -1.45 9.96
CA GLU A 26 2.38 -1.65 11.38
C GLU A 26 3.21 -0.47 11.91
N VAL A 27 2.74 0.17 12.98
CA VAL A 27 3.41 1.32 13.61
C VAL A 27 4.10 0.96 14.92
N GLU A 28 3.58 -0.06 15.62
CA GLU A 28 4.20 -0.67 16.81
C GLU A 28 3.91 -2.18 16.80
N HIS A 29 4.52 -2.95 17.69
CA HIS A 29 4.28 -4.39 17.75
C HIS A 29 2.79 -4.69 17.89
N GLU A 30 2.22 -5.35 16.87
CA GLU A 30 0.80 -5.69 16.81
C GLU A 30 -0.16 -4.48 16.79
N VAL A 31 0.33 -3.27 16.50
CA VAL A 31 -0.49 -2.07 16.32
C VAL A 31 -0.34 -1.54 14.91
N PHE A 32 -1.46 -1.36 14.24
CA PHE A 32 -1.50 -0.98 12.83
C PHE A 32 -2.24 0.33 12.63
N VAL A 33 -1.91 1.03 11.56
CA VAL A 33 -2.73 2.10 10.99
C VAL A 33 -3.28 1.61 9.66
N ALA A 34 -4.59 1.64 9.52
CA ALA A 34 -5.31 1.32 8.29
C ALA A 34 -5.99 2.57 7.74
N VAL A 35 -5.96 2.74 6.43
CA VAL A 35 -6.70 3.81 5.74
C VAL A 35 -7.87 3.22 4.97
N THR A 36 -8.99 3.91 5.03
CA THR A 36 -10.23 3.51 4.39
C THR A 36 -10.83 4.63 3.57
N CYS A 37 -11.57 4.31 2.52
CA CYS A 37 -12.48 5.24 1.87
C CYS A 37 -13.66 4.50 1.25
N ARG A 38 -14.71 5.24 0.83
CA ARG A 38 -15.79 4.67 0.02
C ARG A 38 -15.36 4.60 -1.43
N PHE A 39 -14.84 3.44 -1.82
CA PHE A 39 -14.27 3.19 -3.14
C PHE A 39 -15.25 2.47 -4.07
N ASP A 40 -15.34 2.93 -5.32
CA ASP A 40 -16.08 2.29 -6.40
C ASP A 40 -15.10 1.58 -7.35
N LEU A 41 -15.07 0.25 -7.27
CA LEU A 41 -14.24 -0.62 -8.10
C LEU A 41 -14.50 -0.45 -9.60
N ALA A 42 -15.73 -0.13 -10.01
CA ALA A 42 -16.08 -0.03 -11.43
C ALA A 42 -15.51 1.25 -12.07
N THR A 43 -15.37 2.31 -11.28
CA THR A 43 -14.88 3.61 -11.75
C THR A 43 -13.47 3.94 -11.27
N SER A 44 -12.91 3.12 -10.37
CA SER A 44 -11.62 3.37 -9.70
C SER A 44 -11.58 4.74 -9.03
N LYS A 45 -12.67 5.10 -8.35
CA LYS A 45 -12.83 6.42 -7.69
C LYS A 45 -13.30 6.26 -6.26
N ALA A 46 -12.74 7.08 -5.39
CA ALA A 46 -13.22 7.26 -4.03
C ALA A 46 -14.26 8.39 -3.97
N ARG A 47 -15.25 8.26 -3.08
CA ARG A 47 -16.17 9.34 -2.76
C ARG A 47 -15.40 10.47 -2.06
N PRO A 48 -15.47 11.73 -2.54
CA PRO A 48 -14.80 12.85 -1.89
C PRO A 48 -15.16 12.99 -0.40
N GLY A 49 -14.15 13.22 0.43
CA GLY A 49 -14.29 13.41 1.88
C GLY A 49 -14.66 12.14 2.66
N SER A 50 -14.57 10.95 2.05
CA SER A 50 -14.86 9.68 2.72
C SER A 50 -13.64 8.99 3.33
N ALA A 51 -12.44 9.54 3.13
CA ALA A 51 -11.22 8.96 3.63
C ALA A 51 -11.09 9.08 5.15
N ALA A 52 -10.56 8.05 5.80
CA ALA A 52 -10.31 8.01 7.24
C ALA A 52 -9.11 7.12 7.56
N ALA A 53 -8.40 7.44 8.64
CA ALA A 53 -7.35 6.61 9.22
C ALA A 53 -7.81 6.04 10.56
N TRP A 54 -7.47 4.77 10.78
CA TRP A 54 -7.86 4.00 11.96
C TRP A 54 -6.63 3.34 12.56
N LYS A 55 -6.53 3.41 13.88
CA LYS A 55 -5.61 2.56 14.63
C LYS A 55 -6.29 1.23 14.93
N VAL A 56 -5.58 0.14 14.69
CA VAL A 56 -5.99 -1.23 14.97
C VAL A 56 -4.97 -1.85 15.92
N ASP A 57 -5.32 -1.98 17.19
CA ASP A 57 -4.47 -2.56 18.24
C ASP A 57 -4.84 -4.03 18.47
N MET A 58 -4.01 -4.92 17.94
CA MET A 58 -4.22 -6.36 18.03
C MET A 58 -3.86 -6.93 19.41
N ASN A 59 -3.12 -6.20 20.24
CA ASN A 59 -2.79 -6.64 21.61
C ASN A 59 -4.04 -6.72 22.51
N VAL A 60 -5.03 -5.87 22.22
CA VAL A 60 -6.31 -5.84 22.95
C VAL A 60 -7.44 -6.51 22.19
N TRP A 61 -7.19 -7.02 20.98
CA TRP A 61 -8.22 -7.61 20.15
C TRP A 61 -8.80 -8.88 20.79
N VAL A 62 -10.12 -8.98 20.77
CA VAL A 62 -10.87 -10.15 21.19
C VAL A 62 -11.92 -10.43 20.11
N ALA A 63 -12.04 -11.69 19.70
CA ALA A 63 -13.07 -12.12 18.76
C ALA A 63 -14.46 -11.59 19.16
N ASP A 64 -15.23 -11.18 18.15
CA ASP A 64 -16.57 -10.58 18.29
C ASP A 64 -16.64 -9.25 19.08
N LYS A 65 -15.50 -8.58 19.33
CA LYS A 65 -15.46 -7.23 19.92
C LYS A 65 -14.79 -6.22 18.99
N GLN A 66 -15.36 -5.03 18.87
CA GLN A 66 -14.75 -3.90 18.15
C GLN A 66 -13.82 -3.05 19.03
N ASN A 67 -13.22 -3.65 20.06
CA ASN A 67 -12.39 -2.94 21.04
C ASN A 67 -10.98 -2.58 20.54
N ALA A 68 -10.53 -3.19 19.44
CA ALA A 68 -9.22 -2.97 18.85
C ALA A 68 -9.13 -1.73 17.96
N VAL A 69 -10.26 -1.11 17.60
CA VAL A 69 -10.31 -0.11 16.51
C VAL A 69 -10.67 1.25 17.05
N THR A 70 -9.83 2.24 16.76
CA THR A 70 -10.07 3.64 17.11
C THR A 70 -9.81 4.54 15.93
N LEU A 71 -10.71 5.49 15.66
CA LEU A 71 -10.49 6.51 14.64
C LEU A 71 -9.28 7.38 15.04
N VAL A 72 -8.35 7.58 14.12
CA VAL A 72 -7.23 8.52 14.26
C VAL A 72 -7.65 9.87 13.70
N ALA A 73 -8.09 9.90 12.43
CA ALA A 73 -8.48 11.13 11.76
C ALA A 73 -9.51 10.86 10.66
N ASN A 74 -10.42 11.83 10.44
CA ASN A 74 -11.13 11.96 9.18
C ASN A 74 -10.22 12.70 8.21
N LEU A 75 -9.84 12.05 7.11
CA LEU A 75 -8.86 12.55 6.15
C LEU A 75 -9.58 13.25 5.00
N THR A 76 -10.39 14.26 5.30
CA THR A 76 -11.37 14.80 4.33
C THR A 76 -10.74 15.43 3.10
N ASP A 77 -9.47 15.82 3.18
CA ASP A 77 -8.71 16.39 2.07
C ASP A 77 -7.99 15.34 1.22
N ILE A 78 -7.94 14.08 1.64
CA ILE A 78 -7.33 13.01 0.86
C ILE A 78 -8.36 12.46 -0.13
N GLY A 79 -7.96 12.38 -1.41
CA GLY A 79 -8.80 11.90 -2.49
C GLY A 79 -9.03 10.40 -2.43
N LEU A 80 -7.95 9.62 -2.54
CA LEU A 80 -7.97 8.16 -2.46
C LEU A 80 -6.71 7.70 -1.70
N PRO A 81 -6.82 7.40 -0.39
CA PRO A 81 -5.69 6.91 0.37
C PRO A 81 -5.38 5.47 -0.03
N ASP A 82 -4.20 5.20 -0.56
CA ASP A 82 -3.80 3.85 -0.98
C ASP A 82 -2.62 3.33 -0.15
N GLY A 83 -1.39 3.30 -0.68
CA GLY A 83 -0.20 2.88 0.05
C GLY A 83 0.01 3.66 1.35
N VAL A 84 0.30 2.93 2.43
CA VAL A 84 0.63 3.49 3.75
C VAL A 84 1.90 2.87 4.28
N VAL A 85 2.81 3.70 4.79
CA VAL A 85 4.05 3.24 5.39
C VAL A 85 4.33 3.97 6.70
N ALA A 86 4.74 3.22 7.73
CA ALA A 86 5.17 3.79 9.00
C ALA A 86 6.51 4.50 8.85
N LEU A 87 6.63 5.67 9.47
CA LEU A 87 7.89 6.37 9.58
C LEU A 87 8.61 5.90 10.84
N ASN A 88 9.70 5.16 10.66
CA ASN A 88 10.41 4.48 11.74
C ASN A 88 10.80 5.42 12.89
N GLY A 89 10.53 5.01 14.13
CA GLY A 89 10.89 5.78 15.33
C GLY A 89 10.04 7.03 15.56
N SER A 90 8.88 7.14 14.90
CA SER A 90 7.95 8.26 15.05
C SER A 90 6.51 7.76 15.23
N ASN A 91 5.62 8.65 15.66
CA ASN A 91 4.17 8.40 15.66
C ASN A 91 3.53 8.89 14.36
N SER A 92 4.16 8.61 13.21
CA SER A 92 3.67 9.10 11.93
C SER A 92 3.65 8.01 10.88
N VAL A 93 2.70 8.13 9.97
CA VAL A 93 2.63 7.34 8.75
C VAL A 93 2.63 8.26 7.54
N LEU A 94 3.17 7.78 6.43
CA LEU A 94 3.02 8.41 5.13
C LEU A 94 1.90 7.70 4.36
N ILE A 95 1.11 8.46 3.61
CA ILE A 95 -0.09 8.00 2.89
C ILE A 95 0.00 8.51 1.45
N ALA A 96 -0.05 7.61 0.49
CA ALA A 96 -0.21 7.96 -0.92
C ALA A 96 -1.66 8.35 -1.20
N ASP A 97 -1.86 9.49 -1.87
CA ASP A 97 -3.16 9.90 -2.40
C ASP A 97 -3.16 9.67 -3.92
N ALA A 98 -3.62 8.49 -4.34
CA ALA A 98 -3.57 8.09 -5.74
C ALA A 98 -4.46 8.97 -6.64
N ALA A 99 -5.51 9.58 -6.08
CA ALA A 99 -6.41 10.44 -6.84
C ALA A 99 -5.89 11.87 -6.99
N LYS A 100 -5.14 12.39 -5.99
CA LYS A 100 -4.59 13.75 -6.04
C LYS A 100 -3.12 13.83 -6.38
N ALA A 101 -2.41 12.71 -6.46
CA ALA A 101 -0.97 12.66 -6.73
C ALA A 101 -0.14 13.38 -5.65
N LEU A 102 -0.40 13.07 -4.39
CA LEU A 102 0.27 13.67 -3.24
C LEU A 102 0.72 12.59 -2.26
N ILE A 103 1.78 12.86 -1.50
CA ILE A 103 2.11 12.08 -0.30
C ILE A 103 1.84 12.93 0.93
N TRP A 104 1.00 12.41 1.80
CA TRP A 104 0.63 13.00 3.07
C TRP A 104 1.39 12.35 4.21
N LYS A 105 1.73 13.13 5.24
CA LYS A 105 2.15 12.63 6.55
C LYS A 105 1.01 12.83 7.54
N LEU A 106 0.68 11.78 8.29
CA LEU A 106 -0.31 11.79 9.36
C LEU A 106 0.38 11.52 10.70
N ASP A 107 0.20 12.38 11.69
CA ASP A 107 0.49 12.09 13.09
C ASP A 107 -0.61 11.19 13.67
N THR A 108 -0.23 10.01 14.15
CA THR A 108 -1.16 8.97 14.60
C THR A 108 -1.70 9.20 15.99
N ILE A 109 -1.19 10.20 16.72
CA ILE A 109 -1.64 10.60 18.06
C ILE A 109 -2.57 11.80 17.97
N SER A 110 -2.17 12.87 17.28
CA SER A 110 -2.99 14.08 17.18
C SER A 110 -4.06 13.97 16.09
N GLY A 111 -3.81 13.14 15.06
CA GLY A 111 -4.64 13.07 13.86
C GLY A 111 -4.37 14.21 12.86
N ASP A 112 -3.38 15.06 13.11
CA ASP A 112 -2.99 16.12 12.18
C ASP A 112 -2.28 15.53 10.96
N TYR A 113 -2.58 16.05 9.78
CA TYR A 113 -1.95 15.60 8.54
C TYR A 113 -1.57 16.77 7.63
N THR A 114 -0.50 16.57 6.86
CA THR A 114 0.08 17.60 5.98
C THR A 114 0.69 16.96 4.74
N ILE A 115 0.78 17.72 3.64
CA ILE A 115 1.45 17.28 2.42
C ILE A 115 2.95 17.38 2.64
N ILE A 116 3.68 16.31 2.32
CA ILE A 116 5.15 16.27 2.39
C ILE A 116 5.82 16.13 1.02
N LEU A 117 5.09 15.64 0.01
CA LEU A 117 5.59 15.56 -1.36
C LEU A 117 4.45 15.86 -2.35
N GLU A 118 4.75 16.79 -3.24
CA GLU A 118 3.96 17.18 -4.40
C GLU A 118 4.96 17.32 -5.57
N ASP A 119 4.83 16.47 -6.57
CA ASP A 119 5.71 16.42 -7.74
C ASP A 119 4.94 15.86 -8.94
N ASP A 120 5.25 16.34 -10.15
CA ASP A 120 4.58 15.91 -11.38
C ASP A 120 4.68 14.39 -11.61
N ILE A 121 5.77 13.74 -11.13
CA ILE A 121 5.96 12.28 -11.29
C ILE A 121 4.96 11.45 -10.47
N LEU A 122 4.29 12.06 -9.49
CA LEU A 122 3.22 11.39 -8.73
C LEU A 122 1.91 11.34 -9.52
N PHE A 123 1.77 12.18 -10.56
CA PHE A 123 0.54 12.31 -11.35
C PHE A 123 0.44 11.21 -12.41
N PRO A 124 -0.75 10.66 -12.69
CA PRO A 124 -0.93 9.73 -13.81
C PRO A 124 -1.01 10.51 -15.13
N SER A 125 0.15 10.77 -15.74
CA SER A 125 0.32 11.57 -16.96
C SER A 125 0.36 10.74 -18.27
N ASN A 126 0.36 9.40 -18.18
CA ASN A 126 0.55 8.52 -19.32
C ASN A 126 -0.61 8.62 -20.33
N PRO A 127 -0.36 9.11 -21.55
CA PRO A 127 -1.40 9.31 -22.56
C PRO A 127 -1.98 8.01 -23.12
N GLN A 128 -1.34 6.87 -22.85
CA GLN A 128 -1.79 5.54 -23.26
C GLN A 128 -2.83 4.97 -22.29
N LEU A 129 -2.92 5.51 -21.07
CA LEU A 129 -3.85 5.05 -20.02
C LEU A 129 -4.75 6.20 -19.52
N PRO A 130 -5.42 6.99 -20.40
CA PRO A 130 -6.14 8.19 -20.00
C PRO A 130 -7.38 7.92 -19.12
N GLN A 131 -7.76 6.65 -18.96
CA GLN A 131 -8.91 6.21 -18.18
C GLN A 131 -8.52 5.61 -16.81
N LEU A 132 -7.23 5.55 -16.48
CA LEU A 132 -6.75 5.08 -15.18
C LEU A 132 -6.27 6.27 -14.35
N PRO A 133 -7.16 6.94 -13.58
CA PRO A 133 -6.84 8.18 -12.87
C PRO A 133 -6.17 7.90 -11.51
N LEU A 134 -5.21 6.97 -11.47
CA LEU A 134 -4.52 6.55 -10.25
C LEU A 134 -3.03 6.81 -10.41
N GLY A 135 -2.50 7.76 -9.64
CA GLY A 135 -1.10 8.15 -9.62
C GLY A 135 -0.28 7.32 -8.64
N VAL A 136 0.43 8.01 -7.75
CA VAL A 136 1.17 7.41 -6.63
C VAL A 136 0.33 6.39 -5.86
N ASP A 137 0.89 5.21 -5.61
CA ASP A 137 0.16 4.07 -5.08
C ASP A 137 0.91 3.42 -3.90
N GLY A 138 1.58 2.28 -4.09
CA GLY A 138 2.27 1.57 -3.03
C GLY A 138 3.42 2.41 -2.45
N LEU A 139 3.60 2.39 -1.12
CA LEU A 139 4.67 3.09 -0.41
C LEU A 139 5.49 2.13 0.46
N HIS A 140 6.81 2.22 0.41
CA HIS A 140 7.72 1.50 1.31
C HIS A 140 8.93 2.36 1.67
N ILE A 141 9.43 2.24 2.89
CA ILE A 141 10.68 2.89 3.33
C ILE A 141 11.74 1.81 3.51
N LEU A 142 12.92 2.06 2.95
CA LEU A 142 14.11 1.24 3.18
C LEU A 142 15.32 2.14 3.36
N ASN A 143 15.93 2.07 4.54
CA ASN A 143 16.93 3.05 5.00
C ASN A 143 16.32 4.47 4.90
N ASP A 144 17.05 5.42 4.31
CA ASP A 144 16.64 6.82 4.17
C ASP A 144 15.95 7.08 2.82
N TYR A 145 15.31 6.08 2.21
CA TYR A 145 14.60 6.22 0.94
C TYR A 145 13.14 5.81 1.07
N LEU A 146 12.26 6.69 0.61
CA LEU A 146 10.86 6.39 0.32
C LEU A 146 10.75 5.88 -1.12
N TYR A 147 10.36 4.62 -1.27
CA TYR A 147 10.02 3.99 -2.54
C TYR A 147 8.53 4.10 -2.78
N PHE A 148 8.15 4.34 -4.02
CA PHE A 148 6.74 4.37 -4.40
C PHE A 148 6.52 3.93 -5.84
N THR A 149 5.34 3.38 -6.10
CA THR A 149 4.85 3.14 -7.46
C THR A 149 3.95 4.28 -7.91
N ASN A 150 3.87 4.50 -9.22
CA ASN A 150 2.78 5.26 -9.84
C ASN A 150 2.09 4.33 -10.85
N LEU A 151 0.83 4.02 -10.56
CA LEU A 151 0.07 2.99 -11.25
C LEU A 151 -0.26 3.42 -12.69
N GLY A 152 -0.69 4.67 -12.88
CA GLY A 152 -1.05 5.24 -14.18
C GLY A 152 0.16 5.42 -15.10
N ASP A 153 1.33 5.72 -14.55
CA ASP A 153 2.54 5.99 -15.33
C ASP A 153 3.46 4.78 -15.50
N ASN A 154 3.09 3.64 -14.94
CA ASN A 154 3.83 2.38 -15.06
C ASN A 154 5.25 2.48 -14.49
N ILE A 155 5.44 3.16 -13.38
CA ILE A 155 6.79 3.42 -12.83
C ILE A 155 6.94 3.01 -11.37
N LEU A 156 8.16 2.61 -11.01
CA LEU A 156 8.66 2.48 -9.65
C LEU A 156 9.75 3.53 -9.46
N CYS A 157 9.62 4.35 -8.42
CA CYS A 157 10.53 5.44 -8.11
C CYS A 157 11.00 5.36 -6.65
N ARG A 158 11.97 6.20 -6.30
CA ARG A 158 12.31 6.50 -4.90
C ARG A 158 12.78 7.93 -4.74
N VAL A 159 12.77 8.41 -3.51
CA VAL A 159 13.36 9.70 -3.11
C VAL A 159 14.01 9.56 -1.74
N ALA A 160 15.14 10.23 -1.53
CA ALA A 160 15.76 10.28 -0.21
C ALA A 160 14.89 11.09 0.75
N VAL A 161 14.71 10.63 1.98
CA VAL A 161 13.89 11.28 3.00
C VAL A 161 14.64 11.47 4.31
N ASP A 162 14.32 12.55 5.04
CA ASP A 162 14.81 12.76 6.40
C ASP A 162 14.03 11.91 7.44
N ASN A 163 14.44 11.98 8.71
CA ASN A 163 13.77 11.28 9.82
C ASN A 163 12.32 11.72 10.04
N ALA A 164 11.90 12.87 9.49
CA ALA A 164 10.54 13.37 9.54
C ALA A 164 9.73 13.00 8.27
N GLY A 165 10.33 12.21 7.37
CA GLY A 165 9.75 11.72 6.13
C GLY A 165 9.77 12.75 4.99
N ASN A 166 10.39 13.92 5.16
CA ASN A 166 10.41 14.93 4.12
C ASN A 166 11.43 14.57 3.03
N PRO A 167 11.11 14.78 1.74
CA PRO A 167 12.06 14.56 0.65
C PRO A 167 13.28 15.49 0.79
N THR A 168 14.46 14.96 0.50
CA THR A 168 15.76 15.66 0.67
C THR A 168 16.58 15.73 -0.62
N ASP A 169 16.11 15.08 -1.68
CA ASP A 169 16.79 14.99 -2.98
C ASP A 169 15.76 14.89 -4.12
N GLU A 170 16.23 14.86 -5.36
CA GLU A 170 15.42 14.58 -6.54
C GLU A 170 14.86 13.14 -6.54
N ILE A 171 13.78 12.93 -7.28
CA ILE A 171 13.14 11.61 -7.40
C ILE A 171 13.89 10.79 -8.46
N ASP A 172 14.37 9.63 -8.05
CA ASP A 172 14.97 8.63 -8.94
C ASP A 172 13.88 7.74 -9.54
N LEU A 173 13.78 7.72 -10.87
CA LEU A 173 13.05 6.66 -11.58
C LEU A 173 13.90 5.37 -11.57
N ILE A 174 13.38 4.30 -10.97
CA ILE A 174 14.09 3.01 -10.88
C ILE A 174 13.74 2.14 -12.09
N ALA A 175 12.46 2.00 -12.40
CA ALA A 175 12.01 1.06 -13.42
C ALA A 175 10.65 1.45 -14.00
N THR A 176 10.40 1.05 -15.24
CA THR A 176 9.10 1.17 -15.91
C THR A 176 8.54 -0.23 -16.17
N MET A 177 7.35 -0.53 -15.63
CA MET A 177 6.67 -1.82 -15.78
C MET A 177 5.15 -1.67 -15.79
N PRO A 178 4.39 -2.54 -16.48
CA PRO A 178 2.95 -2.38 -16.57
C PRO A 178 2.21 -2.51 -15.23
N PHE A 179 1.38 -1.51 -14.94
CA PHE A 179 0.44 -1.41 -13.83
C PHE A 179 1.02 -1.83 -12.47
N PRO A 180 2.11 -1.19 -12.00
CA PRO A 180 2.70 -1.50 -10.72
C PRO A 180 1.78 -0.97 -9.62
N ASP A 181 1.13 -1.89 -8.92
CA ASP A 181 0.25 -1.62 -7.77
C ASP A 181 1.18 -1.54 -6.54
N ASN A 182 1.02 -2.39 -5.53
CA ASN A 182 1.92 -2.45 -4.39
C ASN A 182 3.15 -3.36 -4.61
N PHE A 183 4.06 -3.37 -3.64
CA PHE A 183 5.29 -4.17 -3.70
C PHE A 183 5.80 -4.59 -2.33
N ALA A 184 6.84 -5.40 -2.30
CA ALA A 184 7.61 -5.69 -1.08
C ALA A 184 9.10 -5.47 -1.37
N LEU A 185 9.81 -4.87 -0.41
CA LEU A 185 11.26 -4.68 -0.50
C LEU A 185 12.01 -5.76 0.27
N THR A 186 13.15 -6.15 -0.28
CA THR A 186 14.19 -6.88 0.45
C THR A 186 15.21 -5.90 1.03
N ALA A 187 16.02 -6.35 2.00
CA ALA A 187 17.01 -5.51 2.66
C ALA A 187 18.09 -4.93 1.72
N ASN A 188 18.29 -5.52 0.53
CA ASN A 188 19.25 -5.02 -0.47
C ASN A 188 18.61 -4.05 -1.49
N GLY A 189 17.32 -3.72 -1.34
CA GLY A 189 16.59 -2.83 -2.24
C GLY A 189 15.97 -3.53 -3.46
N THR A 190 16.03 -4.86 -3.57
CA THR A 190 15.28 -5.57 -4.61
C THR A 190 13.78 -5.49 -4.28
N ALA A 191 12.99 -4.99 -5.24
CA ALA A 191 11.54 -4.88 -5.12
C ALA A 191 10.83 -6.06 -5.79
N TYR A 192 9.80 -6.56 -5.12
CA TYR A 192 8.88 -7.57 -5.64
C TYR A 192 7.53 -6.90 -5.85
N VAL A 193 7.26 -6.50 -7.09
CA VAL A 193 6.14 -5.63 -7.45
C VAL A 193 5.01 -6.49 -8.01
N VAL A 194 3.80 -6.32 -7.49
CA VAL A 194 2.60 -6.95 -8.06
C VAL A 194 1.90 -5.96 -8.98
N GLY A 195 1.33 -6.48 -10.06
CA GLY A 195 0.73 -5.61 -11.07
C GLY A 195 0.41 -6.35 -12.36
N ALA A 196 -0.61 -5.91 -13.09
CA ALA A 196 -1.00 -6.49 -14.38
C ALA A 196 -1.20 -8.02 -14.39
N ASN A 197 -1.65 -8.60 -13.27
CA ASN A 197 -1.72 -10.06 -13.03
C ASN A 197 -0.35 -10.77 -13.13
N GLN A 198 0.72 -10.09 -12.69
CA GLN A 198 2.10 -10.56 -12.70
C GLN A 198 2.80 -10.23 -11.38
N LEU A 199 3.92 -10.92 -11.16
CA LEU A 199 4.91 -10.61 -10.14
C LEU A 199 6.22 -10.28 -10.84
N TYR A 200 6.67 -9.04 -10.65
CA TYR A 200 7.97 -8.56 -11.12
C TYR A 200 8.99 -8.62 -9.98
N ARG A 201 10.24 -8.90 -10.32
CA ARG A 201 11.40 -8.64 -9.48
C ARG A 201 12.20 -7.52 -10.12
N VAL A 202 12.45 -6.46 -9.38
CA VAL A 202 13.15 -5.27 -9.84
C VAL A 202 14.41 -5.10 -8.99
N SER A 203 15.59 -5.13 -9.61
CA SER A 203 16.84 -4.90 -8.91
C SER A 203 17.00 -3.41 -8.53
N PRO A 204 17.87 -3.06 -7.57
CA PRO A 204 18.19 -1.66 -7.27
C PRO A 204 18.73 -0.87 -8.48
N ALA A 205 19.23 -1.58 -9.51
CA ALA A 205 19.71 -0.99 -10.75
C ALA A 205 18.61 -0.85 -11.83
N GLY A 206 17.36 -1.22 -11.52
CA GLY A 206 16.23 -1.11 -12.44
C GLY A 206 16.03 -2.30 -13.39
N GLU A 207 16.77 -3.40 -13.21
CA GLU A 207 16.60 -4.60 -14.03
C GLU A 207 15.32 -5.35 -13.63
N ILE A 208 14.50 -5.74 -14.60
CA ILE A 208 13.18 -6.33 -14.37
C ILE A 208 13.15 -7.78 -14.84
N ASP A 209 12.78 -8.68 -13.93
CA ASP A 209 12.41 -10.06 -14.24
C ASP A 209 10.93 -10.31 -13.96
N VAL A 210 10.24 -11.02 -14.84
CA VAL A 210 8.87 -11.49 -14.57
C VAL A 210 8.95 -12.88 -13.96
N LEU A 211 8.70 -12.96 -12.65
CA LEU A 211 8.79 -14.22 -11.89
C LEU A 211 7.56 -15.11 -12.08
N ALA A 212 6.39 -14.49 -12.24
CA ALA A 212 5.14 -15.19 -12.48
C ALA A 212 4.18 -14.31 -13.29
N ARG A 213 3.39 -14.91 -14.19
CA ARG A 213 2.42 -14.19 -15.02
C ARG A 213 1.15 -14.99 -15.28
N GLY A 214 0.03 -14.29 -15.39
CA GLY A 214 -1.31 -14.86 -15.52
C GLY A 214 -1.84 -15.16 -16.93
N LEU A 215 -1.01 -15.18 -18.00
CA LEU A 215 -1.54 -15.30 -19.38
C LEU A 215 -2.48 -16.49 -19.61
N ASN A 216 -2.31 -17.59 -18.86
CA ASN A 216 -3.22 -18.75 -18.80
C ASN A 216 -3.54 -19.18 -17.36
N SER A 217 -3.36 -18.29 -16.38
CA SER A 217 -3.46 -18.63 -14.95
C SER A 217 -4.09 -17.49 -14.16
N THR A 218 -5.11 -17.81 -13.38
CA THR A 218 -5.76 -16.87 -12.45
C THR A 218 -5.00 -16.73 -11.13
N LEU A 219 -3.80 -17.30 -11.03
CA LEU A 219 -3.02 -17.31 -9.78
C LEU A 219 -2.72 -15.90 -9.26
N LEU A 220 -2.43 -14.95 -10.15
CA LEU A 220 -2.13 -13.56 -9.78
C LEU A 220 -3.22 -12.58 -10.23
N GLU A 221 -4.38 -13.09 -10.64
CA GLU A 221 -5.49 -12.23 -11.01
C GLU A 221 -5.89 -11.34 -9.83
N GLY A 222 -5.92 -10.03 -10.07
CA GLY A 222 -6.28 -9.03 -9.06
C GLY A 222 -5.29 -8.94 -7.90
N ALA A 223 -4.01 -9.28 -8.10
CA ALA A 223 -2.97 -9.05 -7.08
C ALA A 223 -2.77 -7.56 -6.81
N THR A 224 -2.88 -7.16 -5.55
CA THR A 224 -2.84 -5.75 -5.10
C THR A 224 -1.90 -5.50 -3.93
N SER A 225 -1.35 -6.54 -3.30
CA SER A 225 -0.38 -6.34 -2.22
C SER A 225 0.64 -7.45 -2.16
N ALA A 226 1.84 -7.10 -1.68
CA ALA A 226 2.92 -8.03 -1.47
C ALA A 226 3.58 -7.72 -0.12
N HIS A 227 3.90 -8.75 0.67
CA HIS A 227 4.64 -8.55 1.92
C HIS A 227 5.50 -9.77 2.24
N PHE A 228 6.78 -9.54 2.57
CA PHE A 228 7.65 -10.60 3.03
C PHE A 228 7.29 -11.06 4.43
N ARG A 229 7.36 -12.36 4.67
CA ARG A 229 7.18 -12.89 6.01
C ARG A 229 8.25 -12.36 6.97
N ARG A 230 7.85 -12.10 8.22
CA ARG A 230 8.71 -11.56 9.29
C ARG A 230 9.34 -12.60 10.23
N THR A 231 8.95 -13.87 10.16
CA THR A 231 9.45 -14.90 11.09
C THR A 231 10.68 -15.66 10.52
N PRO A 232 11.79 -15.77 11.27
CA PRO A 232 13.06 -16.37 10.79
C PRO A 232 12.96 -17.77 10.19
N LYS A 233 12.02 -18.58 10.68
CA LYS A 233 11.81 -19.97 10.22
C LYS A 233 11.42 -20.07 8.73
N TYR A 234 11.03 -18.95 8.11
CA TYR A 234 10.49 -18.90 6.76
C TYR A 234 10.90 -17.62 6.03
N ASP A 235 12.13 -17.18 6.25
CA ASP A 235 12.72 -16.07 5.52
C ASP A 235 12.65 -16.34 4.00
N GLY A 236 12.28 -15.31 3.23
CA GLY A 236 12.12 -15.41 1.78
C GLY A 236 10.73 -15.84 1.29
N VAL A 237 9.76 -16.10 2.19
CA VAL A 237 8.36 -16.31 1.79
C VAL A 237 7.67 -14.97 1.53
N LEU A 238 7.18 -14.77 0.30
CA LEU A 238 6.37 -13.62 -0.09
C LEU A 238 4.88 -13.97 -0.04
N TYR A 239 4.10 -13.19 0.69
CA TYR A 239 2.64 -13.26 0.65
C TYR A 239 2.11 -12.26 -0.37
N ILE A 240 1.12 -12.67 -1.16
CA ILE A 240 0.44 -11.82 -2.13
C ILE A 240 -1.05 -11.74 -1.78
N GLY A 241 -1.53 -10.53 -1.55
CA GLY A 241 -2.96 -10.24 -1.41
C GLY A 241 -3.61 -10.02 -2.77
N ARG A 242 -4.87 -10.45 -2.90
CA ARG A 242 -5.65 -10.31 -4.13
C ARG A 242 -7.05 -9.81 -3.83
N VAL A 243 -7.61 -9.00 -4.73
CA VAL A 243 -9.02 -8.64 -4.73
C VAL A 243 -9.82 -9.86 -5.18
N THR A 244 -10.81 -10.23 -4.38
CA THR A 244 -11.74 -11.32 -4.70
C THR A 244 -13.15 -10.79 -4.55
N ALA A 245 -13.96 -10.96 -5.59
CA ALA A 245 -15.37 -10.51 -5.61
C ALA A 245 -16.27 -11.15 -4.54
N ASN A 246 -15.74 -12.04 -3.68
CA ASN A 246 -16.48 -12.77 -2.64
C ASN A 246 -15.71 -12.85 -1.28
N GLY A 247 -14.87 -11.86 -0.95
CA GLY A 247 -14.02 -11.92 0.25
C GLY A 247 -12.76 -12.79 0.02
N PRO A 248 -11.71 -12.65 0.84
CA PRO A 248 -10.39 -13.20 0.53
C PRO A 248 -10.44 -14.70 0.20
N ARG A 249 -9.69 -15.10 -0.82
CA ARG A 249 -9.45 -16.53 -1.10
C ARG A 249 -7.96 -16.71 -1.24
N VAL A 250 -7.34 -17.19 -0.15
CA VAL A 250 -5.97 -17.70 -0.22
C VAL A 250 -6.02 -19.05 -0.93
N ARG A 251 -5.56 -19.09 -2.19
CA ARG A 251 -5.19 -20.33 -2.87
C ARG A 251 -3.69 -20.26 -3.08
N GLY A 252 -2.96 -21.19 -2.45
CA GLY A 252 -1.54 -21.41 -2.68
C GLY A 252 -1.27 -22.06 -4.02
#